data_AF-A0A2N3E9V4-F1
#
_entry.id   AF-A0A2N3E9V4-F1
#
_cell.length_a   1.000
_cell.length_b   1.000
_cell.length_c   1.000
_cell.angle_alpha   90.00
_cell.angle_beta   90.00
_cell.angle_gamma   90.00
#
_symmetry.space_group_name_H-M   'P 1'
#
loop_
_entity.id
_entity.type
_entity.pdbx_description
1 polymer ?
#
loop_
_entity_poly.entity_id
_entity_poly.type
_entity_poly.pdbx_seq_one_letter_code
_entity_poly.pdbx_strand_id
1 'polypeptide(L)' 'MALGFALMLPLALTACADPAVEQARLEAEDHKNCVELGFEPNTEAYGNCRLKMKEIRAKENANRSPNVGFGVGIGVSKGF' A
#
# COMPACT_ATOMS: atom_id res chain seq x y z
N MET A 1 13.89 9.42 43.57
CA MET A 1 14.69 9.05 42.40
C MET A 1 13.83 9.26 41.15
N ALA A 2 14.04 10.37 40.44
CA ALA A 2 13.26 10.77 39.26
C ALA A 2 14.03 10.43 37.97
N LEU A 3 14.17 9.14 37.68
CA LEU A 3 14.93 8.63 36.53
C LEU A 3 14.10 7.58 35.77
N GLY A 4 12.84 7.92 35.45
CA GLY A 4 11.90 6.97 34.80
C GLY A 4 11.25 7.47 33.51
N PHE A 5 11.55 8.69 33.05
CA PHE A 5 10.82 9.32 31.93
C PHE A 5 11.70 9.72 30.73
N ALA A 6 12.97 9.30 30.70
CA ALA A 6 13.91 9.77 29.68
C ALA A 6 13.97 8.95 28.38
N LEU A 7 13.24 7.83 28.25
CA LEU A 7 13.39 6.90 27.11
C LEU A 7 12.16 6.75 26.20
N MET A 8 11.05 7.43 26.46
CA MET A 8 9.81 7.29 25.66
C MET A 8 9.61 8.34 24.57
N LEU A 9 10.58 9.23 24.33
CA LEU A 9 10.41 10.36 23.41
C LEU A 9 10.86 10.16 21.94
N PRO A 10 11.66 9.15 21.50
CA PRO A 10 12.09 9.12 20.10
C PRO A 10 11.12 8.41 19.13
N LEU A 11 9.98 7.88 19.60
CA LEU A 11 9.06 7.08 18.75
C LEU A 11 7.94 7.90 18.07
N ALA A 12 7.86 9.21 18.29
CA ALA A 12 6.74 10.02 17.80
C ALA A 12 6.89 10.55 16.36
N LEU A 13 8.00 10.31 15.67
CA LEU A 13 8.30 10.89 14.36
C LEU A 13 7.96 10.01 13.13
N THR A 14 7.47 8.79 13.33
CA THR A 14 7.17 7.88 12.20
C THR A 14 5.76 8.01 11.62
N ALA A 15 4.94 8.95 12.11
CA ALA A 15 3.52 9.04 11.73
C ALA A 15 3.21 9.88 10.47
N CYS A 16 4.19 10.50 9.82
CA CYS A 16 3.97 11.34 8.61
C CYS A 16 4.16 10.58 7.28
N ALA A 17 3.84 9.28 7.23
CA ALA A 17 3.72 8.58 5.95
C ALA A 17 2.34 8.91 5.34
N ASP A 18 2.27 10.01 4.59
CA ASP A 18 1.04 10.45 3.96
C ASP A 18 0.68 9.50 2.80
N PRO A 19 -0.41 8.73 2.88
CA PRO A 19 -0.74 7.72 1.86
C PRO A 19 -0.98 8.36 0.48
N ALA A 20 -1.38 9.63 0.44
CA ALA A 20 -1.53 10.38 -0.80
C ALA A 20 -0.20 10.63 -1.51
N VAL A 21 0.88 10.90 -0.76
CA VAL A 21 2.22 11.13 -1.32
C VAL A 21 2.78 9.85 -1.92
N GLU A 22 2.62 8.73 -1.21
CA GLU A 22 3.06 7.44 -1.74
C GLU A 22 2.24 7.04 -2.98
N GLN A 23 0.92 7.20 -2.95
CA GLN A 23 0.08 6.91 -4.11
C GLN A 23 0.49 7.75 -5.33
N ALA A 24 0.77 9.04 -5.16
CA ALA A 24 1.27 9.89 -6.25
C ALA A 24 2.61 9.39 -6.83
N ARG A 25 3.52 8.91 -5.96
CA ARG A 25 4.78 8.30 -6.39
C ARG A 25 4.55 7.05 -7.24
N LEU A 26 3.66 6.17 -6.79
CA LEU A 26 3.33 4.94 -7.52
C LEU A 26 2.67 5.24 -8.86
N GLU A 27 1.79 6.24 -8.92
CA GLU A 27 1.13 6.62 -10.17
C GLU A 27 2.10 7.20 -11.20
N ALA A 28 3.09 7.96 -10.75
CA ALA A 28 4.17 8.45 -11.61
C ALA A 28 5.04 7.30 -12.15
N GLU A 29 5.31 6.29 -11.32
CA GLU A 29 6.05 5.09 -11.72
C GLU A 29 5.25 4.23 -12.72
N ASP A 30 3.97 3.98 -12.47
CA ASP A 30 3.09 3.26 -13.39
C ASP A 30 2.99 3.99 -14.74
N HIS A 31 2.90 5.33 -14.73
CA HIS A 31 2.90 6.12 -15.96
C HIS A 31 4.18 5.91 -16.78
N LYS A 32 5.36 6.03 -16.16
CA LYS A 32 6.64 5.83 -16.85
C LYS A 32 6.75 4.44 -17.44
N ASN A 33 6.44 3.40 -16.65
CA ASN A 33 6.47 2.02 -17.12
C ASN A 33 5.56 1.81 -18.34
N CYS A 34 4.34 2.33 -18.29
CA CYS A 34 3.41 2.17 -19.42
C CYS A 34 3.87 2.92 -20.67
N VAL A 35 4.44 4.13 -20.53
CA VAL A 35 4.98 4.87 -21.68
C VAL A 35 6.21 4.17 -22.27
N GLU A 36 7.11 3.66 -21.43
CA GLU A 36 8.31 2.92 -21.86
C GLU A 36 7.97 1.61 -22.58
N LEU A 37 6.88 0.95 -22.18
CA LEU A 37 6.33 -0.23 -22.87
C LEU A 37 5.62 0.11 -24.19
N GLY A 38 5.52 1.40 -24.55
CA GLY A 38 4.92 1.87 -25.80
C GLY A 38 3.41 2.11 -25.75
N PHE A 39 2.80 2.14 -24.55
CA PHE A 39 1.38 2.47 -24.43
C PHE A 39 1.15 3.98 -24.50
N GLU A 40 0.30 4.41 -25.43
CA GLU A 40 -0.05 5.82 -25.58
C GLU A 40 -0.96 6.31 -24.45
N PRO A 41 -0.66 7.46 -23.82
CA PRO A 41 -1.51 8.06 -22.79
C PRO A 41 -2.94 8.30 -23.28
N ASN A 42 -3.91 8.23 -22.37
CA ASN A 42 -5.34 8.43 -22.65
C ASN A 42 -5.98 7.37 -23.56
N THR A 43 -5.34 6.22 -23.75
CA THR A 43 -5.92 5.06 -24.44
C THR A 43 -6.41 4.01 -23.45
N GLU A 44 -7.32 3.15 -23.90
CA GLU A 44 -7.76 1.99 -23.11
C GLU A 44 -6.59 1.04 -22.80
N ALA A 45 -5.66 0.88 -23.74
CA ALA A 45 -4.48 0.04 -23.56
C ALA A 45 -3.57 0.58 -22.44
N TYR A 46 -3.37 1.90 -22.37
CA TYR A 46 -2.68 2.55 -21.27
C TYR A 46 -3.40 2.38 -19.92
N GLY A 47 -4.73 2.52 -19.92
CA GLY A 47 -5.55 2.24 -18.74
C GLY A 47 -5.36 0.82 -18.23
N ASN A 48 -5.38 -0.16 -19.13
CA ASN A 48 -5.15 -1.57 -18.82
C ASN A 48 -3.73 -1.83 -18.30
N CYS A 49 -2.71 -1.20 -18.88
CA CYS A 49 -1.33 -1.30 -18.37
C CYS A 49 -1.23 -0.85 -16.91
N ARG A 50 -1.81 0.32 -16.56
CA ARG A 50 -1.81 0.81 -15.17
C ARG A 50 -2.57 -0.12 -14.22
N LEU A 51 -3.70 -0.68 -14.67
CA LEU A 51 -4.44 -1.67 -13.87
C LEU A 51 -3.62 -2.93 -13.62
N LYS A 52 -2.89 -3.42 -14.62
CA LYS A 52 -1.99 -4.57 -14.47
C LYS A 52 -0.86 -4.30 -13.49
N MET A 53 -0.26 -3.11 -13.50
CA MET A 53 0.76 -2.72 -12.51
C MET A 53 0.20 -2.73 -11.08
N LYS A 54 -1.03 -2.23 -10.88
CA LYS A 54 -1.72 -2.30 -9.58
C LYS A 54 -1.99 -3.74 -9.13
N GLU A 55 -2.44 -4.60 -10.04
CA GLU A 55 -2.66 -6.03 -9.75
C GLU A 55 -1.37 -6.74 -9.34
N ILE A 56 -0.25 -6.50 -10.04
CA ILE A 56 1.06 -7.08 -9.72
C ILE A 56 1.47 -6.69 -8.30
N ARG A 57 1.31 -5.43 -7.93
CA ARG A 57 1.65 -4.90 -6.61
C ARG A 57 0.79 -5.53 -5.50
N ALA A 58 -0.51 -5.70 -5.75
CA ALA A 58 -1.41 -6.40 -4.83
C ALA A 58 -1.01 -7.87 -4.65
N LYS A 59 -0.65 -8.55 -5.74
CA LYS A 59 -0.16 -9.93 -5.72
C LYS A 59 1.20 -10.06 -5.02
N GLU A 60 2.13 -9.14 -5.25
CA GLU A 60 3.44 -9.09 -4.59
C GLU A 60 3.29 -8.90 -3.09
N ASN A 61 2.40 -7.99 -2.66
CA ASN A 61 2.12 -7.79 -1.23
C ASN A 61 1.49 -9.02 -0.59
N ALA A 62 0.56 -9.69 -1.28
CA ALA A 62 -0.01 -10.96 -0.82
C ALA A 62 1.04 -12.08 -0.75
N ASN A 63 1.97 -12.12 -1.72
CA ASN A 63 3.01 -13.14 -1.78
C ASN A 63 4.13 -12.91 -0.75
N ARG A 64 4.52 -11.65 -0.51
CA ARG A 64 5.47 -11.27 0.55
C ARG A 64 4.95 -11.53 1.96
N SER A 65 3.65 -11.72 2.12
CA SER A 65 3.03 -12.03 3.40
C SER A 65 2.23 -13.33 3.37
N PRO A 66 2.90 -14.50 3.40
CA PRO A 66 2.20 -15.76 3.66
C PRO A 66 1.64 -15.84 5.10
N ASN A 67 1.86 -14.82 5.95
CA ASN A 67 1.50 -14.82 7.38
C ASN A 67 0.70 -13.58 7.86
N VAL A 68 0.05 -12.81 7.00
CA VAL A 68 -1.04 -11.94 7.48
C VAL A 68 -2.30 -12.78 7.61
N GLY A 69 -2.42 -13.44 8.77
CA GLY A 69 -3.70 -13.86 9.29
C GLY A 69 -4.60 -12.64 9.34
N PHE A 70 -5.44 -12.51 8.32
CA PHE A 70 -6.51 -11.52 8.27
C PHE A 70 -7.47 -11.93 9.38
N GLY A 71 -7.23 -11.41 10.59
CA GLY A 71 -8.11 -11.49 11.74
C GLY A 71 -9.36 -10.68 11.46
N VAL A 72 -10.17 -11.15 10.50
CA VAL A 72 -11.56 -10.75 10.41
C VAL A 72 -12.21 -11.41 11.61
N GLY A 73 -12.43 -10.60 12.64
CA GLY A 73 -13.48 -10.86 13.61
C GLY A 73 -14.80 -10.91 12.85
N ILE A 74 -15.11 -12.04 12.22
CA ILE A 74 -16.48 -12.38 11.86
C ILE A 74 -17.15 -12.68 13.19
N GLY A 75 -17.76 -11.64 13.77
CA GLY A 75 -18.70 -11.78 14.87
C GLY A 75 -19.83 -12.68 14.40
N VAL A 76 -19.80 -13.95 14.80
CA VAL A 76 -20.97 -14.82 14.79
C VAL A 76 -21.89 -14.35 15.92
N SER A 77 -22.71 -13.34 15.65
CA SER A 77 -23.90 -13.08 16.46
C SER A 77 -24.83 -14.28 16.32
N LYS A 78 -24.82 -15.10 17.37
CA LYS A 78 -25.74 -16.19 17.63
C LYS A 78 -27.17 -15.63 17.68
N GLY A 79 -28.03 -16.11 16.78
CA GLY A 79 -29.44 -15.76 16.72
C GLY A 79 -30.24 -16.89 16.09
N PHE A 80 -30.51 -17.91 16.89
CA PHE A 80 -31.61 -18.87 16.75
C PHE A 80 -32.03 -19.28 18.17
#